data_AF-A0AAU1BEY1-F1
#
_entry.id   AF-A0AAU1BEY1-F1
#
_cell.length_a   1.000
_cell.length_b   1.000
_cell.length_c   1.000
_cell.angle_alpha   90.00
_cell.angle_beta   90.00
_cell.angle_gamma   90.00
#
_symmetry.space_group_name_H-M   'P 1'
#
loop_
_entity.id
_entity.type
_entity.pdbx_description
1 polymer ?
#
loop_
_entity_poly.entity_id
_entity_poly.type
_entity_poly.pdbx_seq_one_letter_code
_entity_poly.pdbx_strand_id
1 'polypeptide(L)'
;MRASAIHRVSTLAVGVGLTVSATISVAAPASAAAITCQTTGGDLYVTATSAPVRTTYYETGRVVDTVHRADRLYFTQWCKNSKGNLWYWVDKTYGVKDGWIYSGNVARI
;
A
#
# COMPACT_ATOMS: atom_id res chain seq x y z
N MET A 1 59.69 11.99 29.52
CA MET A 1 60.06 12.99 30.55
C MET A 1 58.80 13.74 30.96
N ARG A 2 58.61 13.86 32.28
CA ARG A 2 57.41 14.36 32.96
C ARG A 2 57.36 15.90 32.90
N ALA A 3 56.16 16.46 32.80
CA ALA A 3 55.81 17.67 33.55
C ALA A 3 54.29 17.77 33.71
N SER A 4 53.86 17.72 34.96
CA SER A 4 52.50 17.85 35.46
C SER A 4 52.08 19.32 35.48
N ALA A 5 50.79 19.61 35.30
CA ALA A 5 50.17 20.78 35.91
C ALA A 5 48.76 20.42 36.38
N ILE A 6 48.59 20.54 37.69
CA ILE A 6 47.36 20.32 38.45
C ILE A 6 46.61 21.66 38.48
N HIS A 7 45.32 21.65 38.16
CA HIS A 7 44.41 22.65 38.70
C HIS A 7 43.11 21.97 39.12
N ARG A 8 42.93 21.86 40.44
CA ARG A 8 41.64 21.57 41.07
C ARG A 8 40.79 22.84 40.99
N VAL A 9 39.57 22.73 40.50
CA VAL A 9 38.47 23.60 40.97
C VAL A 9 37.24 22.73 41.17
N SER A 10 36.87 22.62 42.43
CA SER A 10 35.63 22.05 42.93
C SER A 10 34.44 22.93 42.54
N THR A 11 33.33 22.32 42.12
CA THR A 11 31.97 22.79 42.46
C THR A 11 30.99 21.67 42.16
N LEU A 12 30.55 20.98 43.21
CA LEU A 12 29.31 20.22 43.23
C LEU A 12 28.17 21.22 43.10
N ALA A 13 27.48 21.21 41.96
CA ALA A 13 26.16 21.81 41.85
C ALA A 13 25.18 20.66 41.60
N VAL A 14 24.53 20.23 42.69
CA VAL A 14 23.33 19.41 42.66
C VAL A 14 22.24 20.26 42.02
N GLY A 15 22.00 20.04 40.73
CA GLY A 15 20.87 20.60 40.00
C GLY A 15 20.04 19.43 39.51
N VAL A 16 19.07 18.97 40.31
CA VAL A 16 17.98 18.13 39.82
C VAL A 16 17.08 19.01 38.96
N GLY A 17 17.51 19.25 37.73
CA GLY A 17 16.69 19.82 36.68
C GLY A 17 15.94 18.67 36.02
N LEU A 18 14.65 18.53 36.33
CA LEU A 18 13.76 17.61 35.67
C LEU A 18 13.61 18.06 34.19
N THR A 19 14.50 17.60 33.32
CA THR A 19 14.34 17.81 31.87
C THR A 19 13.23 16.90 31.39
N VAL A 20 12.01 17.41 31.34
CA VAL A 20 10.92 16.79 30.59
C VAL A 20 11.26 16.97 29.11
N SER A 21 12.02 16.02 28.56
CA SER A 21 12.21 15.89 27.13
C SER A 21 10.88 15.47 26.52
N ALA A 22 10.06 16.45 26.12
CA ALA A 22 8.93 16.20 25.26
C ALA A 22 9.48 15.75 23.90
N THR A 23 9.57 14.44 23.68
CA THR A 23 9.83 13.87 22.36
C THR A 23 8.64 14.23 21.49
N ILE A 24 8.80 15.27 20.68
CA ILE A 24 7.90 15.60 19.59
C ILE A 24 8.10 14.48 18.57
N SER A 25 7.26 13.45 18.67
CA SER A 25 7.18 12.41 17.65
C SER A 25 6.65 13.06 16.39
N VAL A 26 7.56 13.58 15.55
CA VAL A 26 7.22 14.04 14.22
C VAL A 26 6.78 12.78 13.48
N ALA A 27 5.47 12.59 13.31
CA ALA A 27 4.94 11.52 12.50
C ALA A 27 5.54 11.71 11.11
N ALA A 28 6.50 10.86 10.74
CA ALA A 28 6.99 10.82 9.38
C ALA A 28 5.77 10.64 8.47
N PRO A 29 5.63 11.44 7.39
CA PRO A 29 4.52 11.26 6.49
C PRO A 29 4.52 9.80 6.02
N ALA A 30 3.38 9.12 6.14
CA ALA A 30 3.24 7.77 5.66
C ALA A 30 3.61 7.77 4.17
N SER A 31 4.79 7.25 3.83
CA SER A 31 5.23 7.13 2.44
C SER A 31 4.17 6.35 1.68
N ALA A 32 3.63 6.94 0.61
CA ALA A 32 2.71 6.25 -0.27
C ALA A 32 3.34 4.92 -0.71
N ALA A 33 2.60 3.81 -0.57
CA ALA A 33 3.15 2.51 -0.94
C ALA A 33 3.53 2.51 -2.42
N ALA A 34 4.66 1.90 -2.76
CA ALA A 34 5.09 1.79 -4.15
C ALA A 34 4.05 1.01 -4.96
N ILE A 35 3.69 1.54 -6.13
CA ILE A 35 2.83 0.83 -7.09
C ILE A 35 3.64 -0.31 -7.68
N THR A 36 3.08 -1.52 -7.67
CA THR A 36 3.71 -2.71 -8.25
C THR A 36 2.78 -3.29 -9.30
N CYS A 37 3.29 -3.59 -10.49
CA CYS A 37 2.52 -4.22 -11.55
C CYS A 37 3.29 -5.40 -12.16
N GLN A 38 2.58 -6.45 -12.55
CA GLN A 38 3.14 -7.58 -13.26
C GLN A 38 2.19 -8.08 -14.35
N THR A 39 2.76 -8.38 -15.52
CA THR A 39 2.05 -9.02 -16.63
C THR A 39 2.13 -10.53 -16.45
N THR A 40 1.05 -11.10 -15.95
CA THR A 40 0.91 -12.55 -15.76
C THR A 40 -0.57 -12.88 -15.92
N GLY A 41 -0.85 -13.99 -16.59
CA GLY A 41 -2.20 -14.40 -16.93
C GLY A 41 -2.77 -15.46 -15.98
N GLY A 42 -4.08 -15.55 -15.91
CA GLY A 42 -4.77 -16.63 -15.23
C GLY A 42 -6.27 -16.43 -15.17
N ASP A 43 -6.96 -17.44 -14.66
CA ASP A 43 -8.41 -17.42 -14.52
C ASP A 43 -8.83 -16.88 -13.15
N LEU A 44 -9.96 -16.19 -13.15
CA LEU A 44 -10.65 -15.67 -11.97
C LEU A 44 -12.10 -16.11 -11.98
N TYR A 45 -12.69 -16.13 -10.80
CA TYR A 45 -14.10 -16.34 -10.59
C TYR A 45 -14.68 -15.23 -9.72
N VAL A 46 -15.80 -14.65 -10.12
CA VAL A 46 -16.45 -13.54 -9.38
C VAL A 46 -17.18 -14.07 -8.16
N THR A 47 -16.83 -13.56 -6.98
CA THR A 47 -17.39 -13.96 -5.67
C THR A 47 -18.46 -12.99 -5.17
N ALA A 48 -18.36 -11.72 -5.54
CA ALA A 48 -19.35 -10.69 -5.22
C ALA A 48 -20.63 -10.87 -6.04
N THR A 49 -21.80 -10.51 -5.49
CA THR A 49 -23.07 -10.53 -6.23
C THR A 49 -23.01 -9.71 -7.52
N SER A 50 -22.35 -8.55 -7.44
CA SER A 50 -22.11 -7.62 -8.55
C SER A 50 -20.78 -6.91 -8.29
N ALA A 51 -19.93 -6.80 -9.30
CA ALA A 51 -18.61 -6.20 -9.20
C ALA A 51 -18.33 -5.27 -10.39
N PRO A 52 -17.92 -4.01 -10.14
CA PRO A 52 -17.60 -3.08 -11.21
C PRO A 52 -16.22 -3.38 -11.80
N VAL A 53 -16.16 -3.39 -13.13
CA VAL A 53 -14.91 -3.31 -13.90
C VAL A 53 -14.65 -1.86 -14.26
N ARG A 54 -13.42 -1.36 -14.07
CA ARG A 54 -13.09 0.07 -14.10
C ARG A 54 -11.99 0.41 -15.10
N THR A 55 -11.93 1.66 -15.53
CA THR A 55 -10.87 2.14 -16.45
C THR A 55 -9.46 2.17 -15.82
N THR A 56 -9.34 2.15 -14.50
CA THR A 56 -8.05 2.21 -13.78
C THR A 56 -8.09 1.36 -12.51
N TYR A 57 -6.93 0.96 -12.00
CA TYR A 57 -6.73 0.17 -10.78
C TYR A 57 -6.95 0.97 -9.48
N TYR A 58 -8.00 1.80 -9.49
CA TYR A 58 -8.47 2.62 -8.38
C TYR A 58 -10.00 2.65 -8.38
N GLU A 59 -10.59 2.75 -7.19
CA GLU A 59 -12.04 2.90 -7.00
C GLU A 59 -12.60 4.17 -7.65
N THR A 60 -11.75 5.20 -7.86
CA THR A 60 -12.11 6.42 -8.57
C THR A 60 -12.22 6.24 -10.09
N GLY A 61 -11.79 5.09 -10.63
CA GLY A 61 -11.93 4.78 -12.03
C GLY A 61 -13.39 4.65 -12.47
N ARG A 62 -13.73 5.17 -13.64
CA ARG A 62 -15.07 5.05 -14.21
C ARG A 62 -15.41 3.58 -14.43
N VAL A 63 -16.62 3.18 -14.09
CA VAL A 63 -17.15 1.84 -14.36
C VAL A 63 -17.36 1.69 -15.88
N VAL A 64 -16.75 0.68 -16.48
CA VAL A 64 -16.92 0.35 -17.90
C VAL A 64 -17.84 -0.84 -18.11
N ASP A 65 -17.93 -1.71 -17.10
CA ASP A 65 -18.74 -2.91 -17.11
C ASP A 65 -19.10 -3.35 -15.69
N THR A 66 -20.06 -4.26 -15.57
CA THR A 66 -20.44 -4.89 -14.30
C THR A 66 -20.57 -6.39 -14.49
N VAL A 67 -19.78 -7.14 -13.74
CA VAL A 67 -19.78 -8.62 -13.73
C VAL A 67 -20.49 -9.12 -12.49
N HIS A 68 -21.00 -10.33 -12.53
CA HIS A 68 -21.86 -10.90 -11.51
C HIS A 68 -21.26 -12.16 -10.92
N ARG A 69 -21.75 -12.54 -9.74
CA ARG A 69 -21.34 -13.78 -9.09
C ARG A 69 -21.42 -14.94 -10.09
N ALA A 70 -20.41 -15.78 -10.06
CA ALA A 70 -20.24 -16.93 -10.92
C ALA A 70 -19.69 -16.68 -12.33
N ASP A 71 -19.51 -15.42 -12.73
CA ASP A 71 -18.81 -15.12 -13.97
C ASP A 71 -17.34 -15.57 -13.88
N ARG A 72 -16.87 -16.17 -14.98
CA ARG A 72 -15.46 -16.46 -15.20
C ARG A 72 -14.80 -15.28 -15.88
N LEU A 73 -13.62 -14.91 -15.42
CA LEU A 73 -12.81 -13.85 -16.03
C LEU A 73 -11.41 -14.40 -16.31
N TYR A 74 -10.77 -13.84 -17.32
CA TYR A 74 -9.34 -14.05 -17.57
C TYR A 74 -8.65 -12.71 -17.35
N PHE A 75 -7.59 -12.70 -16.55
CA PHE A 75 -6.75 -11.51 -16.39
C PHE A 75 -5.41 -11.73 -17.06
N THR A 76 -4.78 -10.64 -17.51
CA THR A 76 -3.46 -10.65 -18.17
C THR A 76 -2.40 -9.85 -17.41
N GLN A 77 -2.85 -9.04 -16.44
CA GLN A 77 -1.99 -8.19 -15.64
C GLN A 77 -2.60 -8.01 -14.25
N TRP A 78 -1.76 -7.81 -13.24
CA TRP A 78 -2.18 -7.30 -11.95
C TRP A 78 -1.37 -6.09 -11.52
N CYS A 79 -1.99 -5.21 -10.74
CA CYS A 79 -1.35 -4.06 -10.12
C CYS A 79 -1.79 -3.93 -8.65
N LYS A 80 -0.83 -3.75 -7.75
CA LYS A 80 -1.04 -3.29 -6.38
C LYS A 80 -0.85 -1.78 -6.35
N ASN A 81 -1.91 -1.05 -6.02
CA ASN A 81 -1.89 0.40 -6.02
C ASN A 81 -1.25 0.97 -4.73
N SER A 82 -1.10 2.29 -4.65
CA SER A 82 -0.46 2.95 -3.51
C SER A 82 -1.21 2.83 -2.18
N LYS A 83 -2.47 2.38 -2.22
CA LYS A 83 -3.29 2.05 -1.04
C LYS A 83 -3.13 0.59 -0.60
N GLY A 84 -2.29 -0.19 -1.29
CA GLY A 84 -2.12 -1.61 -1.05
C GLY A 84 -3.21 -2.50 -1.66
N ASN A 85 -4.14 -1.94 -2.43
CA ASN A 85 -5.23 -2.69 -3.06
C ASN A 85 -4.71 -3.39 -4.32
N LEU A 86 -4.97 -4.69 -4.43
CA LEU A 86 -4.63 -5.50 -5.61
C LEU A 86 -5.80 -5.47 -6.62
N TRP A 87 -5.46 -5.27 -7.88
CA TRP A 87 -6.37 -5.19 -9.01
C TRP A 87 -5.89 -6.09 -10.14
N TYR A 88 -6.83 -6.63 -10.89
CA TYR A 88 -6.57 -7.47 -12.06
C TYR A 88 -7.11 -6.77 -13.31
N TRP A 89 -6.32 -6.70 -14.37
CA TRP A 89 -6.78 -6.28 -15.69
C TRP A 89 -7.40 -7.48 -16.38
N VAL A 90 -8.71 -7.44 -16.57
CA VAL A 90 -9.48 -8.47 -17.27
C VAL A 90 -9.68 -8.08 -18.72
N ASP A 91 -9.68 -9.07 -19.60
CA ASP A 91 -9.91 -8.89 -21.03
C ASP A 91 -11.23 -9.51 -21.49
N LYS A 92 -11.52 -9.38 -22.79
CA LYS A 92 -12.74 -9.87 -23.46
C LYS A 92 -12.88 -11.39 -23.57
N THR A 93 -11.97 -12.19 -23.03
CA THR A 93 -11.98 -13.66 -23.17
C THR A 93 -13.34 -14.28 -22.86
N TYR A 94 -14.03 -13.79 -21.81
CA TYR A 94 -15.35 -14.28 -21.41
C TYR A 94 -16.47 -13.25 -21.64
N GLY A 95 -16.32 -12.35 -22.61
CA GLY A 95 -17.35 -11.38 -22.99
C GLY A 95 -17.44 -10.12 -22.10
N VAL A 96 -16.51 -9.96 -21.17
CA VAL A 96 -16.40 -8.78 -20.29
C VAL A 96 -15.62 -7.66 -21.01
N LYS A 97 -15.99 -6.40 -20.80
CA LYS A 97 -15.18 -5.29 -21.36
C LYS A 97 -13.85 -5.15 -20.63
N ASP A 98 -12.81 -4.83 -21.39
CA ASP A 98 -11.46 -4.64 -20.87
C ASP A 98 -11.43 -3.60 -19.74
N GLY A 99 -10.80 -3.96 -18.62
CA GLY A 99 -10.64 -3.05 -17.49
C GLY A 99 -10.14 -3.70 -16.22
N TRP A 100 -10.09 -2.93 -15.15
CA TRP A 100 -9.59 -3.32 -13.84
C TRP A 100 -10.71 -3.77 -12.91
N ILE A 101 -10.55 -4.95 -12.32
CA ILE A 101 -11.41 -5.45 -11.24
C ILE A 101 -10.63 -5.56 -9.94
N TYR A 102 -11.26 -5.17 -8.83
CA TYR A 102 -10.65 -5.27 -7.51
C TYR A 102 -10.58 -6.73 -7.06
N SER A 103 -9.42 -7.16 -6.57
CA SER A 103 -9.20 -8.53 -6.08
C SER A 103 -10.18 -8.96 -4.98
N GLY A 104 -10.71 -8.04 -4.17
CA GLY A 104 -11.71 -8.37 -3.15
C GLY A 104 -13.05 -8.88 -3.69
N ASN A 105 -13.30 -8.75 -5.00
CA ASN A 105 -14.53 -9.22 -5.65
C ASN A 105 -14.37 -10.55 -6.41
N VAL A 106 -13.15 -11.10 -6.43
CA VAL A 106 -12.79 -12.27 -7.25
C VAL A 106 -11.89 -13.23 -6.48
N ALA A 107 -11.86 -14.49 -6.90
CA ALA A 107 -10.89 -15.47 -6.47
C ALA A 107 -10.14 -16.02 -7.69
N ARG A 108 -8.84 -16.32 -7.52
CA ARG A 108 -8.07 -17.08 -8.51
C ARG A 108 -8.48 -18.55 -8.48
N ILE A 109 -8.49 -19.18 -9.64
CA ILE A 109 -8.79 -20.61 -9.83
C ILE A 109 -7.67 -21.32 -10.58
#